data_AF-A0A1A9Z0M1-F1
#
_entry.id   AF-A0A1A9Z0M1-F1
#
_cell.length_a   1.000
_cell.length_b   1.000
_cell.length_c   1.000
_cell.angle_alpha   90.00
_cell.angle_beta   90.00
_cell.angle_gamma   90.00
#
_symmetry.space_group_name_H-M   'P 1'
#
loop_
_entity.id
_entity.type
_entity.pdbx_description
1 polymer ?
#
loop_
_entity_poly.entity_id
_entity_poly.type
_entity_poly.pdbx_seq_one_letter_code
_entity_poly.pdbx_strand_id
1 'polypeptide(L)'
;MSSDQQFFLKWNDFQTNMVTSFRHLRDEKSFTDENPSKHPIIILKDVSYIHLQAILEFMYAGEVNVSQEQLPAFLKTADRLKVKGLAETPSSIKREG
;
A
#
# COMPACT_ATOMS: atom_id res chain seq x y z
N MET A 1 24.52 -11.87 -19.54
CA MET A 1 23.60 -12.33 -18.47
C MET A 1 23.42 -11.16 -17.54
N SER A 2 22.30 -10.42 -17.69
CA SER A 2 22.00 -9.26 -16.84
C SER A 2 21.60 -9.78 -15.47
N SER A 3 22.26 -9.34 -14.41
CA SER A 3 21.93 -9.73 -13.04
C SER A 3 20.60 -9.08 -12.66
N ASP A 4 19.54 -9.89 -12.50
CA ASP A 4 18.25 -9.43 -11.99
C ASP A 4 18.39 -9.07 -10.50
N GLN A 5 18.71 -7.81 -10.23
CA GLN A 5 18.89 -7.32 -8.88
C GLN A 5 17.52 -7.20 -8.20
N GLN A 6 17.32 -8.01 -7.15
CA GLN A 6 16.10 -8.05 -6.34
C GLN A 6 16.24 -7.12 -5.14
N PHE A 7 15.18 -6.36 -4.84
CA PHE A 7 15.15 -5.40 -3.74
C PHE A 7 14.16 -5.86 -2.66
N PHE A 8 14.55 -5.76 -1.39
CA PHE A 8 13.75 -6.12 -0.22
C PHE A 8 13.37 -4.86 0.56
N LEU A 9 12.10 -4.71 0.90
CA LEU A 9 11.56 -3.56 1.65
C LEU A 9 10.87 -4.09 2.91
N LYS A 10 11.00 -3.45 4.09
CA LYS A 10 10.40 -3.93 5.35
C LYS A 10 9.51 -2.91 6.08
N TRP A 11 8.28 -3.28 6.48
CA TRP A 11 7.34 -2.52 7.33
C TRP A 11 6.81 -3.36 8.50
N ASN A 12 6.54 -2.75 9.66
CA ASN A 12 6.17 -3.47 10.87
C ASN A 12 4.76 -3.13 11.42
N ASP A 13 4.07 -4.20 11.82
CA ASP A 13 2.79 -4.40 12.54
C ASP A 13 1.49 -3.75 12.01
N PHE A 14 0.70 -4.54 11.26
CA PHE A 14 -0.37 -4.06 10.37
C PHE A 14 -1.78 -4.64 10.61
N GLN A 15 -1.92 -5.75 11.36
CA GLN A 15 -3.24 -6.34 11.67
C GLN A 15 -4.17 -5.31 12.33
N THR A 16 -3.62 -4.46 13.19
CA THR A 16 -4.36 -3.40 13.90
C THR A 16 -4.78 -2.27 12.97
N ASN A 17 -3.99 -1.90 11.96
CA ASN A 17 -4.22 -0.67 11.18
C ASN A 17 -5.23 -0.87 10.04
N MET A 18 -5.19 -1.99 9.32
CA MET A 18 -6.13 -2.22 8.21
C MET A 18 -7.53 -2.57 8.70
N VAL A 19 -7.65 -3.44 9.69
CA VAL A 19 -8.95 -3.81 10.30
C VAL A 19 -9.62 -2.57 10.90
N THR A 20 -8.83 -1.71 11.56
CA THR A 20 -9.35 -0.48 12.15
C THR A 20 -9.72 0.54 11.07
N SER A 21 -8.88 0.76 10.05
CA SER A 21 -9.19 1.70 8.96
C SER A 21 -10.43 1.26 8.14
N PHE A 22 -10.58 -0.03 7.84
CA PHE A 22 -11.78 -0.55 7.18
C PHE A 22 -13.01 -0.51 8.07
N ARG A 23 -12.85 -0.69 9.40
CA ARG A 23 -13.93 -0.47 10.37
C ARG A 23 -14.35 1.00 10.38
N HIS A 24 -13.42 1.94 10.40
CA HIS A 24 -13.71 3.37 10.34
C HIS A 24 -14.42 3.75 9.03
N LEU A 25 -13.94 3.28 7.88
CA LEU A 25 -14.61 3.52 6.59
C LEU A 25 -16.01 2.91 6.51
N ARG A 26 -16.23 1.76 7.15
CA ARG A 26 -17.55 1.12 7.23
C ARG A 26 -18.50 1.85 8.19
N ASP A 27 -17.97 2.38 9.29
CA ASP A 27 -18.76 3.03 10.33
C ASP A 27 -19.03 4.52 9.99
N GLU A 28 -18.23 5.13 9.10
CA GLU A 28 -18.48 6.45 8.52
C GLU A 28 -19.63 6.38 7.50
N LYS A 29 -20.83 6.68 7.98
CA LYS A 29 -22.16 6.64 7.33
C LYS A 29 -22.34 7.43 6.01
N SER A 30 -21.29 7.80 5.29
CA SER A 30 -21.39 8.60 4.05
C SER A 30 -21.50 7.74 2.78
N PHE A 31 -21.15 6.44 2.84
CA PHE A 31 -21.06 5.57 1.66
C PHE A 31 -22.19 4.53 1.52
N THR A 32 -23.16 4.47 2.44
CA THR A 32 -24.09 3.34 2.56
C THR A 32 -25.54 3.63 2.19
N ASP A 33 -25.84 4.79 1.61
CA ASP A 33 -27.17 5.00 1.04
C ASP A 33 -27.26 4.27 -0.30
N GLU A 34 -27.89 3.09 -0.26
CA GLU A 34 -28.40 2.28 -1.39
C GLU A 34 -27.50 1.22 -2.04
N ASN A 35 -26.58 0.58 -1.31
CA ASN A 35 -26.00 -0.71 -1.75
C ASN A 35 -26.30 -1.84 -0.76
N PRO A 36 -27.12 -2.86 -1.13
CA PRO A 36 -27.45 -4.00 -0.26
C PRO A 36 -26.25 -4.91 0.09
N SER A 37 -25.11 -4.71 -0.56
CA SER A 37 -23.93 -5.55 -0.41
C SER A 37 -23.06 -5.03 0.74
N LYS A 38 -22.96 -5.79 1.83
CA LYS A 38 -22.14 -5.49 3.03
C LYS A 38 -20.62 -5.52 2.80
N HIS A 39 -20.18 -5.46 1.54
CA HIS A 39 -18.79 -5.58 1.12
C HIS A 39 -18.41 -4.30 0.38
N PRO A 40 -17.63 -3.40 1.00
CA PRO A 40 -17.15 -2.21 0.31
C PRO A 40 -16.29 -2.63 -0.90
N ILE A 41 -16.63 -2.09 -2.07
CA ILE A 41 -15.90 -2.33 -3.32
C ILE A 41 -15.05 -1.09 -3.58
N ILE A 42 -13.72 -1.27 -3.65
CA ILE A 42 -12.78 -0.19 -3.97
C ILE A 42 -12.34 -0.35 -5.42
N ILE A 43 -12.54 0.70 -6.22
CA ILE A 43 -12.10 0.75 -7.62
C ILE A 43 -10.83 1.60 -7.69
N LEU A 44 -9.71 0.97 -7.99
CA LEU A 44 -8.42 1.63 -8.15
C LEU A 44 -8.11 1.80 -9.64
N LYS A 45 -8.33 3.02 -10.16
CA LYS A 45 -7.98 3.34 -11.56
C LYS A 45 -6.47 3.44 -11.73
N ASP A 46 -5.99 2.97 -12.87
CA ASP A 46 -4.59 3.06 -13.29
C ASP A 46 -3.58 2.39 -12.34
N VAL A 47 -4.05 1.48 -11.48
CA VAL A 47 -3.21 0.64 -10.62
C VAL A 47 -3.02 -0.71 -11.28
N SER A 48 -1.77 -1.06 -11.59
CA SER A 48 -1.43 -2.41 -12.05
C SER A 48 -1.72 -3.42 -10.94
N TYR A 49 -2.40 -4.52 -11.29
CA TYR A 49 -2.68 -5.62 -10.37
C TYR A 49 -1.41 -6.12 -9.68
N ILE A 50 -0.31 -6.26 -10.43
CA ILE A 50 0.96 -6.76 -9.91
C ILE A 50 1.51 -5.82 -8.81
N HIS A 51 1.41 -4.50 -9.01
CA HIS A 51 1.85 -3.54 -8.01
C HIS A 51 0.92 -3.53 -6.80
N LEU A 52 -0.39 -3.66 -6.99
CA LEU A 52 -1.33 -3.77 -5.88
C LEU A 52 -1.05 -5.01 -5.03
N GLN A 53 -0.86 -6.16 -5.68
CA GLN A 53 -0.52 -7.40 -4.98
C GLN A 53 0.77 -7.25 -4.18
N ALA A 54 1.83 -6.70 -4.79
CA ALA A 54 3.10 -6.45 -4.12
C ALA A 54 2.97 -5.46 -2.95
N ILE A 55 2.14 -4.43 -3.08
CA ILE A 55 1.86 -3.48 -2.01
C ILE A 55 1.15 -4.18 -0.85
N LEU A 56 0.17 -5.03 -1.13
CA LEU A 56 -0.52 -5.81 -0.10
C LEU A 56 0.44 -6.79 0.58
N GLU A 57 1.27 -7.49 -0.18
CA GLU A 57 2.30 -8.38 0.36
C GLU A 57 3.23 -7.62 1.30
N PHE A 58 3.74 -6.46 0.89
CA PHE A 58 4.54 -5.58 1.76
C PHE A 58 3.78 -5.18 3.05
N MET A 59 2.50 -4.81 2.92
CA MET A 59 1.68 -4.44 4.08
C MET A 59 1.47 -5.60 5.06
N TYR A 60 1.28 -6.83 4.55
CA TYR A 60 0.88 -7.98 5.36
C TYR A 60 2.04 -8.86 5.83
N ALA A 61 2.99 -9.16 4.95
CA ALA A 61 4.19 -9.93 5.28
C ALA A 61 5.26 -9.04 5.95
N GLY A 62 5.05 -7.73 5.89
CA GLY A 62 6.05 -6.76 6.27
C GLY A 62 7.16 -6.65 5.24
N GLU A 63 7.23 -7.48 4.19
CA GLU A 63 8.21 -7.33 3.13
C GLU A 63 7.69 -7.76 1.76
N VAL A 64 8.35 -7.30 0.70
CA VAL A 64 8.04 -7.70 -0.68
C VAL A 64 9.31 -7.71 -1.53
N ASN A 65 9.33 -8.60 -2.53
CA ASN A 65 10.37 -8.67 -3.55
C ASN A 65 9.85 -8.10 -4.88
N VAL A 66 10.57 -7.13 -5.44
CA VAL A 66 10.25 -6.51 -6.73
C VAL A 66 11.51 -6.47 -7.59
N SER A 67 11.37 -6.75 -8.89
CA SER A 67 12.50 -6.64 -9.83
C SER A 67 12.92 -5.18 -10.02
N GLN A 68 14.19 -4.98 -10.34
CA GLN A 68 14.75 -3.64 -10.59
C GLN A 68 13.96 -2.83 -11.62
N GLU A 69 13.51 -3.47 -12.69
CA GLU A 69 12.73 -2.85 -13.75
C GLU A 69 11.37 -2.35 -13.26
N GLN A 70 10.72 -3.10 -12.37
CA GLN A 70 9.37 -2.79 -11.87
C GLN A 70 9.40 -1.85 -10.66
N LEU A 71 10.55 -1.71 -9.99
CA LEU A 71 10.69 -0.91 -8.76
C LEU A 71 10.21 0.55 -8.92
N PRO A 72 10.54 1.31 -9.98
CA PRO A 72 10.05 2.69 -10.12
C PRO A 72 8.53 2.79 -10.25
N ALA A 73 7.91 1.88 -11.01
CA ALA A 73 6.46 1.86 -11.21
C ALA A 73 5.71 1.39 -9.95
N PHE A 74 6.29 0.43 -9.23
CA PHE A 74 5.83 0.01 -7.92
C PHE A 74 5.84 1.16 -6.90
N LEU A 75 6.97 1.87 -6.74
CA LEU A 75 7.09 3.00 -5.80
C LEU A 75 6.16 4.15 -6.17
N LYS A 76 5.97 4.45 -7.47
CA LYS A 76 4.98 5.44 -7.93
C LYS A 76 3.55 5.04 -7.53
N THR A 77 3.22 3.75 -7.62
CA THR A 77 1.91 3.24 -7.19
C THR A 77 1.77 3.37 -5.68
N ALA A 78 2.80 3.01 -4.92
CA ALA A 78 2.82 3.13 -3.46
C ALA A 78 2.70 4.58 -2.99
N ASP A 79 3.35 5.54 -3.66
CA ASP A 79 3.19 6.97 -3.39
C ASP A 79 1.76 7.45 -3.67
N ARG A 80 1.17 7.05 -4.79
CA ARG A 80 -0.22 7.43 -5.12
C ARG A 80 -1.22 6.89 -4.10
N LEU A 81 -0.99 5.68 -3.61
CA LEU A 81 -1.80 5.06 -2.54
C LEU A 81 -1.38 5.52 -1.14
N LYS A 82 -0.37 6.40 -1.03
CA LYS A 82 0.18 6.93 0.23
C LYS A 82 0.53 5.85 1.24
N VAL A 83 1.17 4.78 0.76
CA VAL A 83 1.62 3.66 1.59
C VAL A 83 2.79 4.09 2.45
N LYS A 84 2.58 4.16 3.76
CA LYS A 84 3.61 4.51 4.74
C LYS A 84 4.83 3.57 4.62
N GLY A 85 6.04 4.13 4.73
CA GLY A 85 7.29 3.39 4.54
C GLY A 85 7.71 3.14 3.09
N LEU A 86 6.82 3.35 2.11
CA LEU A 86 7.13 3.31 0.67
C LEU A 86 6.98 4.67 -0.03
N ALA A 87 6.07 5.52 0.47
CA ALA A 87 5.71 6.82 -0.08
C ALA A 87 6.42 8.02 0.58
N GLU A 88 7.19 7.80 1.64
CA GLU A 88 7.84 8.89 2.38
C GLU A 88 9.10 9.35 1.64
N THR A 89 9.04 10.56 1.05
CA THR A 89 10.25 11.26 0.60
C THR A 89 11.09 11.70 1.80
N PRO A 90 12.43 11.57 1.77
CA PRO A 90 13.32 11.86 2.90
C PRO A 90 13.39 13.34 3.35
N SER A 91 12.51 14.22 2.86
CA SER A 91 12.52 15.66 3.15
C SER A 91 11.81 16.08 4.45
N SER A 92 11.21 15.15 5.20
CA SER A 92 10.44 15.48 6.42
C SER A 92 10.87 14.78 7.71
N ILE A 93 12.06 14.14 7.74
CA ILE A 93 12.66 13.72 9.01
C ILE A 93 13.22 14.97 9.71
N LYS A 94 12.36 15.68 10.45
CA LYS A 94 12.82 16.58 11.51
C LYS A 94 13.58 15.72 12.51
N ARG A 95 14.90 15.84 12.50
CA ARG A 95 15.76 15.40 13.60
C ARG A 95 15.43 16.29 14.79
N GLU A 96 14.51 15.86 15.65
CA GLU A 96 14.46 16.38 17.01
C GLU A 96 15.61 15.73 17.77
N GLY A 97 16.47 16.58 18.32
CA GLY A 97 17.64 16.21 19.13
C GLY A 97 17.29 16.01 20.60
#